data_AF-A0A2A2M593-F1
#
_entry.id   AF-A0A2A2M593-F1
#
_cell.length_a   1.000
_cell.length_b   1.000
_cell.length_c   1.000
_cell.angle_alpha   90.00
_cell.angle_beta   90.00
_cell.angle_gamma   90.00
#
_symmetry.space_group_name_H-M   'P 1'
#
loop_
_entity.id
_entity.type
_entity.pdbx_description
1 polymer ?
#
loop_
_entity_poly.entity_id
_entity_poly.type
_entity_poly.pdbx_seq_one_letter_code
_entity_poly.pdbx_strand_id
1 'polypeptide(L)'
;MLDTALAGCPADLPGRAWVIAEAYVDCVATQGREIPGVSAALAGSPELEALKRGYEGPFMDKCREALAPFAPTGDIGVAGLWVLVGAAEALSLAAAAGELAGEAAKRELQATIVAMVLRQ
;
A
#
# COMPACT_ATOMS: atom_id res chain seq x y z
N MET A 1 5.99 3.34 11.95
CA MET A 1 4.70 4.08 11.91
C MET A 1 3.52 3.15 11.60
N LEU A 2 3.57 2.33 10.55
CA LEU A 2 2.47 1.41 10.21
C LEU A 2 2.08 0.44 11.35
N ASP A 3 3.04 -0.22 12.00
CA ASP A 3 2.74 -1.20 13.07
C ASP A 3 1.98 -0.56 14.25
N THR A 4 2.38 0.65 14.64
CA THR A 4 1.71 1.42 15.70
C THR A 4 0.29 1.84 15.30
N ALA A 5 0.10 2.28 14.05
CA ALA A 5 -1.21 2.65 13.54
C ALA A 5 -2.14 1.43 13.45
N LEU A 6 -1.62 0.29 13.01
CA LEU A 6 -2.34 -0.98 12.98
C LEU A 6 -2.72 -1.45 14.40
N ALA A 7 -1.85 -1.25 15.40
CA ALA A 7 -2.17 -1.62 16.79
C ALA A 7 -3.32 -0.79 17.40
N GLY A 8 -3.47 0.47 16.97
CA GLY A 8 -4.50 1.39 17.50
C GLY A 8 -5.82 1.43 16.73
N CYS A 9 -5.92 0.74 15.60
CA CYS A 9 -7.09 0.81 14.72
C CYS A 9 -8.15 -0.26 15.04
N PRO A 10 -9.41 -0.07 14.57
CA PRO A 10 -10.43 -1.11 14.66
C PRO A 10 -9.91 -2.45 14.15
N ALA A 11 -10.23 -3.52 14.87
CA ALA A 11 -9.86 -4.89 14.48
C ALA A 11 -10.82 -5.46 13.42
N ASP A 12 -11.18 -4.64 12.42
CA ASP A 12 -12.00 -5.01 11.28
C ASP A 12 -11.28 -4.73 9.96
N LEU A 13 -11.73 -5.39 8.89
CA LEU A 13 -11.10 -5.30 7.58
C LEU A 13 -11.11 -3.85 7.01
N PRO A 14 -12.23 -3.10 7.05
CA PRO A 14 -12.23 -1.72 6.55
C PRO A 14 -11.27 -0.79 7.31
N GLY A 15 -11.16 -0.91 8.63
CA GLY A 15 -10.27 -0.10 9.45
C GLY A 15 -8.79 -0.41 9.17
N ARG A 16 -8.44 -1.70 9.04
CA ARG A 16 -7.08 -2.13 8.67
C ARG A 16 -6.70 -1.64 7.27
N ALA A 17 -7.61 -1.78 6.31
CA ALA A 17 -7.43 -1.30 4.95
C ALA A 17 -7.26 0.23 4.90
N TRP A 18 -8.01 0.97 5.72
CA TRP A 18 -7.89 2.43 5.81
C TRP A 18 -6.52 2.86 6.32
N VAL A 19 -6.05 2.25 7.42
CA VAL A 19 -4.72 2.56 7.99
C VAL A 19 -3.60 2.28 6.99
N ILE A 20 -3.67 1.17 6.25
CA ILE A 20 -2.70 0.86 5.20
C ILE A 20 -2.75 1.93 4.11
N ALA A 21 -3.95 2.33 3.68
CA ALA A 21 -4.13 3.34 2.64
C ALA A 21 -3.58 4.71 3.05
N GLU A 22 -3.88 5.17 4.27
CA GLU A 22 -3.33 6.42 4.81
C GLU A 22 -1.81 6.35 4.93
N ALA A 23 -1.29 5.28 5.53
CA ALA A 23 0.14 5.13 5.74
C ALA A 23 0.92 5.15 4.41
N TYR A 24 0.36 4.63 3.32
CA TYR A 24 1.02 4.65 2.02
C TYR A 24 0.86 6.00 1.33
N VAL A 25 -0.38 6.46 1.14
CA VAL A 25 -0.68 7.68 0.37
C VAL A 25 -0.07 8.91 1.03
N ASP A 26 -0.16 9.04 2.36
CA ASP A 26 0.42 10.19 3.06
C ASP A 26 1.95 10.13 3.07
N CYS A 27 2.54 8.94 3.21
CA CYS A 27 3.99 8.78 3.17
C CYS A 27 4.54 9.18 1.79
N VAL A 28 3.88 8.76 0.71
CA VAL A 28 4.27 9.14 -0.65
C VAL A 28 4.03 10.63 -0.93
N ALA A 29 2.91 11.20 -0.47
CA ALA A 29 2.61 12.62 -0.67
C ALA A 29 3.56 13.54 0.12
N THR A 30 4.01 13.13 1.31
CA THR A 30 4.88 13.94 2.18
C THR A 30 6.37 13.66 2.00
N GLN A 31 6.74 12.43 1.63
CA GLN A 31 8.14 11.94 1.53
C GLN A 31 8.49 11.44 0.12
N GLY A 32 7.67 11.66 -0.90
CA GLY A 32 7.88 11.13 -2.26
C GLY A 32 9.20 11.54 -2.95
N ARG A 33 9.94 12.50 -2.38
CA ARG A 33 11.32 12.83 -2.78
C ARG A 33 12.40 11.95 -2.13
N GLU A 34 12.07 11.23 -1.06
CA GLU A 34 12.99 10.43 -0.23
C GLU A 34 12.67 8.93 -0.25
N ILE A 35 11.53 8.50 -0.81
CA ILE A 35 11.18 7.08 -1.00
C ILE A 35 11.75 6.58 -2.34
N PRO A 36 12.73 5.64 -2.36
CA PRO A 36 13.40 5.17 -3.58
C PRO A 36 12.56 4.32 -4.56
N GLY A 37 11.24 4.47 -4.59
CA GLY A 37 10.33 3.76 -5.51
C GLY A 37 9.21 4.60 -6.11
N VAL A 38 9.03 5.84 -5.64
CA VAL A 38 7.95 6.76 -6.06
C VAL A 38 8.41 7.70 -7.17
N SER A 39 9.69 8.07 -7.20
CA SER A 39 10.12 9.07 -8.19
C SER A 39 10.18 8.48 -9.59
N ALA A 40 9.50 9.11 -10.55
CA ALA A 40 9.63 8.83 -11.97
C ALA A 40 11.08 8.96 -12.48
N ALA A 41 11.96 9.62 -11.72
CA ALA A 41 13.40 9.68 -12.00
C ALA A 41 14.15 8.35 -11.72
N LEU A 42 13.52 7.39 -11.04
CA LEU A 42 14.14 6.11 -10.66
C LEU A 42 13.84 4.99 -11.69
N ALA A 43 12.90 5.23 -12.61
CA ALA A 43 12.53 4.33 -13.69
C ALA A 43 13.57 4.38 -14.82
N GLY A 44 14.71 3.73 -14.64
CA GLY A 44 15.74 3.69 -15.68
C GLY A 44 16.87 2.67 -15.49
N SER A 45 17.05 2.13 -14.29
CA SER A 45 18.14 1.21 -13.96
C SER A 45 17.60 -0.09 -13.33
N PRO A 46 17.96 -1.28 -13.86
CA PRO A 46 17.60 -2.57 -13.27
C PRO A 46 18.00 -2.71 -11.80
N GLU A 47 19.09 -2.07 -11.40
CA GLU A 47 19.63 -2.05 -10.04
C GLU A 47 18.70 -1.27 -9.09
N LEU A 48 18.13 -0.16 -9.55
CA LEU A 48 17.15 0.64 -8.81
C LEU A 48 15.78 -0.05 -8.71
N GLU A 49 15.35 -0.74 -9.77
CA GLU A 49 14.14 -1.59 -9.72
C GLU A 49 14.31 -2.79 -8.77
N ALA A 50 15.52 -3.36 -8.67
CA ALA A 50 15.82 -4.40 -7.70
C ALA A 50 15.83 -3.85 -6.26
N LEU A 51 16.36 -2.64 -6.07
CA LEU A 51 16.36 -1.95 -4.78
C LEU A 51 14.93 -1.64 -4.32
N LYS A 52 14.09 -1.11 -5.21
CA LYS A 52 12.66 -0.87 -4.97
C LYS A 52 11.95 -2.14 -4.48
N ARG A 53 12.10 -3.25 -5.22
CA ARG A 53 11.54 -4.56 -4.84
C ARG A 53 12.05 -5.07 -3.49
N GLY A 54 13.31 -4.78 -3.14
CA GLY A 54 13.87 -5.12 -1.84
C GLY A 54 13.23 -4.37 -0.67
N TYR A 55 12.80 -3.12 -0.88
CA TYR A 55 12.10 -2.32 0.14
C TYR A 55 10.61 -2.66 0.27
N GLU A 56 9.98 -3.14 -0.80
CA GLU A 56 8.56 -3.52 -0.81
C GLU A 56 8.29 -4.78 0.02
N GLY A 57 9.25 -5.71 0.12
CA GLY A 57 9.11 -6.98 0.84
C GLY A 57 8.63 -6.82 2.29
N PRO A 58 9.34 -6.06 3.15
CA PRO A 58 8.92 -5.84 4.53
C PRO A 58 7.54 -5.17 4.68
N PHE A 59 7.14 -4.34 3.72
CA PHE A 59 5.80 -3.74 3.71
C PHE A 59 4.72 -4.76 3.31
N MET A 60 4.99 -5.58 2.30
CA MET A 60 4.12 -6.67 1.85
C MET A 60 3.89 -7.69 2.97
N ASP A 61 4.93 -8.03 3.75
CA ASP A 61 4.81 -8.94 4.89
C ASP A 61 3.88 -8.38 5.97
N LYS A 62 4.03 -7.09 6.31
CA LYS A 62 3.13 -6.41 7.26
C LYS A 62 1.69 -6.35 6.79
N CYS A 63 1.48 -6.08 5.50
CA CYS A 63 0.15 -6.10 4.91
C CYS A 63 -0.46 -7.50 4.95
N ARG A 64 0.33 -8.54 4.65
CA ARG A 64 -0.11 -9.93 4.78
C ARG A 64 -0.55 -10.23 6.20
N GLU A 65 0.30 -9.99 7.20
CA GLU A 65 -0.01 -10.26 8.61
C GLU A 65 -1.27 -9.50 9.09
N ALA A 66 -1.41 -8.24 8.68
CA ALA A 66 -2.54 -7.40 9.09
C ALA A 66 -3.87 -7.80 8.43
N LEU A 67 -3.83 -8.41 7.24
CA LEU A 67 -5.02 -8.68 6.43
C LEU A 67 -5.41 -10.16 6.39
N ALA A 68 -4.46 -11.09 6.57
CA ALA A 68 -4.67 -12.53 6.55
C ALA A 68 -5.83 -13.01 7.45
N PRO A 69 -6.03 -12.48 8.68
CA PRO A 69 -7.15 -12.89 9.54
C PRO A 69 -8.55 -12.63 8.93
N PHE A 70 -8.64 -11.77 7.91
CA PHE A 70 -9.89 -11.42 7.24
C PHE A 70 -10.07 -12.11 5.89
N ALA A 71 -9.05 -12.81 5.40
CA ALA A 71 -9.08 -13.52 4.13
C ALA A 71 -9.83 -14.86 4.27
N PRO A 72 -10.75 -15.23 3.36
CA PRO A 72 -11.40 -16.53 3.35
C PRO A 72 -10.43 -17.73 3.37
N THR A 73 -9.28 -17.66 2.69
CA THR A 73 -8.25 -18.72 2.77
C THR A 73 -7.31 -18.62 3.98
N GLY A 74 -7.44 -17.56 4.79
CA GLY A 74 -6.58 -17.32 5.95
C GLY A 74 -5.20 -16.75 5.61
N ASP A 75 -4.94 -16.38 4.35
CA ASP A 75 -3.70 -15.75 3.90
C ASP A 75 -3.95 -14.85 2.68
N ILE A 76 -2.98 -14.00 2.34
CA ILE A 76 -3.02 -13.16 1.13
C ILE A 76 -2.01 -13.69 0.13
N GLY A 77 -2.45 -14.16 -1.04
CA GLY A 77 -1.54 -14.65 -2.07
C GLY A 77 -0.56 -13.57 -2.55
N VAL A 78 0.61 -13.99 -3.06
CA VAL A 78 1.64 -13.06 -3.58
C VAL A 78 1.07 -12.13 -4.67
N ALA A 79 0.16 -12.63 -5.50
CA ALA A 79 -0.52 -11.83 -6.52
C ALA A 79 -1.41 -10.73 -5.90
N GLY A 80 -2.11 -11.03 -4.80
CA GLY A 80 -2.92 -10.05 -4.07
C GLY A 80 -2.07 -8.94 -3.45
N LEU A 81 -0.89 -9.28 -2.92
CA LEU A 81 0.06 -8.29 -2.39
C LEU A 81 0.62 -7.39 -3.50
N TRP A 82 0.92 -7.93 -4.69
CA TRP A 82 1.34 -7.10 -5.82
C TRP A 82 0.23 -6.17 -6.32
N VAL A 83 -1.03 -6.62 -6.30
CA VAL A 83 -2.18 -5.76 -6.58
C VAL A 83 -2.25 -4.61 -5.58
N LEU A 84 -2.07 -4.90 -4.28
CA LEU A 84 -2.09 -3.88 -3.22
C LEU A 84 -0.99 -2.84 -3.45
N VAL A 85 0.26 -3.28 -3.65
CA VAL A 85 1.40 -2.37 -3.84
C VAL A 85 1.20 -1.54 -5.12
N GLY A 86 0.89 -2.17 -6.24
CA GLY A 86 0.71 -1.44 -7.51
C GLY A 86 -0.44 -0.42 -7.47
N ALA A 87 -1.56 -0.77 -6.83
CA ALA A 87 -2.66 0.17 -6.63
C ALA A 87 -2.26 1.34 -5.72
N ALA A 88 -1.55 1.05 -4.63
CA ALA A 88 -1.09 2.06 -3.69
C ALA A 88 -0.13 3.06 -4.35
N GLU A 89 0.82 2.56 -5.14
CA GLU A 89 1.75 3.40 -5.90
C GLU A 89 1.04 4.29 -6.91
N ALA A 90 0.21 3.70 -7.77
CA ALA A 90 -0.48 4.44 -8.83
C ALA A 90 -1.37 5.56 -8.27
N LEU A 91 -2.15 5.26 -7.23
CA LEU A 91 -3.02 6.24 -6.58
C LEU A 91 -2.22 7.33 -5.85
N SER A 92 -1.11 6.95 -5.22
CA SER A 92 -0.26 7.91 -4.52
C SER A 92 0.45 8.86 -5.48
N LEU A 93 0.89 8.37 -6.64
CA LEU A 93 1.50 9.18 -7.69
C LEU A 93 0.49 10.17 -8.28
N ALA A 94 -0.72 9.71 -8.61
CA ALA A 94 -1.79 10.57 -9.09
C ALA A 94 -2.14 11.66 -8.05
N ALA A 95 -2.16 11.31 -6.76
CA ALA A 95 -2.37 12.27 -5.69
C ALA A 95 -1.24 13.29 -5.55
N ALA A 96 0.01 12.85 -5.62
CA ALA A 96 1.18 13.72 -5.55
C ALA A 96 1.30 14.66 -6.76
N ALA A 97 0.85 14.22 -7.94
CA ALA A 97 0.76 15.04 -9.14
C ALA A 97 -0.42 16.04 -9.11
N GLY A 98 -1.31 15.95 -8.12
CA GLY A 98 -2.52 16.78 -8.03
C GLY A 98 -3.63 16.38 -9.00
N GLU A 99 -3.50 15.23 -9.66
CA GLU A 99 -4.51 14.67 -10.58
C GLU A 99 -5.68 14.05 -9.82
N LEU A 100 -5.44 13.62 -8.58
CA LEU A 100 -6.42 13.04 -7.68
C LEU A 100 -6.33 13.68 -6.29
N ALA A 101 -7.47 13.93 -5.64
CA ALA A 101 -7.45 14.37 -4.24
C ALA A 101 -6.90 13.24 -3.33
N GLY A 102 -6.00 13.55 -2.40
CA GLY A 102 -5.41 12.53 -1.52
C GLY A 102 -6.43 11.70 -0.75
N GLU A 103 -7.52 12.32 -0.28
CA GLU A 103 -8.63 11.61 0.36
C GLU A 103 -9.35 10.64 -0.60
N ALA A 104 -9.50 11.00 -1.87
CA ALA A 104 -10.07 10.12 -2.88
C ALA A 104 -9.14 8.93 -3.18
N ALA A 105 -7.83 9.16 -3.25
CA ALA A 105 -6.83 8.12 -3.40
C ALA A 105 -6.88 7.11 -2.24
N LYS A 106 -6.96 7.59 -0.99
CA LYS A 106 -7.07 6.75 0.20
C LYS A 106 -8.32 5.88 0.20
N ARG A 107 -9.48 6.46 -0.14
CA ARG A 107 -10.76 5.72 -0.20
C ARG A 107 -10.76 4.66 -1.29
N GLU A 108 -10.25 5.00 -2.48
CA GLU A 108 -10.15 4.04 -3.58
C GLU A 108 -9.22 2.88 -3.22
N LEU A 109 -8.09 3.18 -2.59
CA LEU A 109 -7.15 2.18 -2.12
C LEU A 109 -7.75 1.29 -1.04
N GLN A 110 -8.46 1.87 -0.06
CA GLN A 110 -9.18 1.12 0.96
C GLN A 110 -10.17 0.12 0.33
N ALA A 111 -11.02 0.59 -0.58
CA ALA A 111 -12.00 -0.26 -1.27
C ALA A 111 -11.32 -1.37 -2.07
N THR A 112 -10.21 -1.05 -2.74
CA THR A 112 -9.40 -2.02 -3.49
C THR A 112 -8.82 -3.10 -2.57
N ILE A 113 -8.27 -2.73 -1.42
CA ILE A 113 -7.72 -3.67 -0.43
C ILE A 113 -8.82 -4.58 0.10
N VAL A 114 -9.97 -4.02 0.53
CA VAL A 114 -11.11 -4.80 1.02
C VAL A 114 -11.55 -5.81 -0.04
N ALA A 115 -11.77 -5.37 -1.27
CA ALA A 115 -12.21 -6.24 -2.35
C ALA A 115 -11.17 -7.32 -2.67
N MET A 116 -9.87 -7.00 -2.61
CA MET A 116 -8.79 -7.96 -2.82
C MET A 116 -8.79 -9.05 -1.75
N VAL A 117 -8.85 -8.67 -0.47
CA VAL A 117 -8.87 -9.60 0.66
C VAL A 117 -10.06 -10.55 0.58
N LEU A 118 -11.23 -10.06 0.19
CA LEU A 118 -12.44 -10.89 0.05
C LEU A 118 -12.37 -11.91 -1.10
N ARG A 119 -11.41 -11.75 -2.03
CA ARG A 119 -11.14 -12.74 -3.09
C ARG A 119 -10.07 -13.77 -2.71
N GLN A 120 -9.40 -13.60 -1.57
CA GLN A 120 -8.28 -14.46 -1.17
C GLN A 120 -8.73 -15.73 -0.49
#